data_AF-A0A7W1CR90-F1
#
_entry.id   AF-A0A7W1CR90-F1
#
_cell.length_a   1.000
_cell.length_b   1.000
_cell.length_c   1.000
_cell.angle_alpha   90.00
_cell.angle_beta   90.00
_cell.angle_gamma   90.00
#
_symmetry.space_group_name_H-M   'P 1'
#
loop_
_entity.id
_entity.type
_entity.pdbx_description
1 polymer ?
#
loop_
_entity_poly.entity_id
_entity_poly.type
_entity_poly.pdbx_seq_one_letter_code
_entity_poly.pdbx_strand_id
1 'polypeptide(L)'
;MRARFFPEAFARAGLELIAPNDAEQAIIHDKYINELLKNQFRPETRTALLAIIERMRHGEKIEAILLAGTELPLLLRGAEPEGVTFLDTTLIHVQAAVDAIVR
;
A
#
# COMPACT_ATOMS: atom_id res chain seq x y z
N MET A 1 3.08 10.09 -3.85
CA MET A 1 2.43 9.35 -4.96
C MET A 1 1.99 10.32 -6.06
N ARG A 2 2.91 10.87 -6.85
CA ARG A 2 2.58 11.92 -7.86
C ARG A 2 2.93 11.55 -9.31
N ALA A 3 3.60 10.43 -9.50
CA ALA A 3 3.92 9.93 -10.84
C ALA A 3 2.66 9.32 -11.48
N ARG A 4 2.52 9.47 -12.81
CA ARG A 4 1.36 8.97 -13.55
C ARG A 4 1.40 7.48 -13.90
N PHE A 5 2.56 6.83 -13.72
CA PHE A 5 2.78 5.43 -14.11
C PHE A 5 1.72 4.46 -13.54
N PHE A 6 1.53 4.47 -12.21
CA PHE A 6 0.53 3.61 -11.55
C PHE A 6 -0.91 3.96 -11.93
N PRO A 7 -1.36 5.23 -11.80
CA PRO A 7 -2.72 5.60 -12.21
C PRO A 7 -3.05 5.23 -13.66
N GLU A 8 -2.15 5.48 -14.61
CA GLU A 8 -2.37 5.16 -16.02
C GLU A 8 -2.42 3.65 -16.27
N ALA A 9 -1.59 2.86 -15.59
CA ALA A 9 -1.60 1.40 -15.72
C ALA A 9 -2.90 0.79 -15.18
N PHE A 10 -3.36 1.25 -14.02
CA PHE A 10 -4.60 0.76 -13.40
C PHE A 10 -5.84 1.20 -14.19
N ALA A 11 -5.86 2.44 -14.69
CA ALA A 11 -6.95 2.92 -15.53
C ALA A 11 -7.11 2.08 -16.81
N ARG A 12 -6.00 1.66 -17.45
CA ARG A 12 -6.05 0.75 -18.62
C ARG A 12 -6.62 -0.63 -18.28
N ALA A 13 -6.52 -1.07 -17.03
CA ALA A 13 -7.10 -2.30 -16.53
C ALA A 13 -8.55 -2.14 -16.03
N GLY A 14 -9.14 -0.93 -16.15
CA GLY A 14 -10.48 -0.64 -15.65
C GLY A 14 -10.56 -0.52 -14.13
N LEU A 15 -9.43 -0.29 -13.45
CA LEU A 15 -9.35 -0.13 -12.00
C LEU A 15 -9.17 1.34 -11.63
N GLU A 16 -9.97 1.81 -10.67
CA GLU A 16 -9.81 3.14 -10.09
C GLU A 16 -8.72 3.11 -9.01
N LEU A 17 -7.81 4.08 -9.07
CA LEU A 17 -6.73 4.23 -8.08
C LEU A 17 -6.93 5.52 -7.30
N ILE A 18 -7.09 5.38 -5.99
CA ILE A 18 -7.28 6.49 -5.06
C ILE A 18 -6.02 6.64 -4.20
N ALA A 19 -5.56 7.88 -4.03
CA ALA A 19 -4.42 8.19 -3.16
C ALA A 19 -4.91 8.78 -1.82
N PRO A 20 -4.17 8.60 -0.71
CA PRO A 20 -4.40 9.37 0.52
C PRO A 20 -4.31 10.88 0.25
N ASN A 21 -4.90 11.69 1.12
CA ASN A 21 -4.81 13.15 0.98
C ASN A 21 -3.36 13.65 1.19
N ASP A 22 -3.09 14.92 0.88
CA ASP A 22 -1.72 15.47 0.91
C ASP A 22 -1.07 15.41 2.31
N ALA A 23 -1.85 15.66 3.38
CA ALA A 23 -1.35 15.59 4.75
C ALA A 23 -0.96 14.16 5.14
N GLU A 24 -1.77 13.18 4.74
CA GLU A 24 -1.50 11.76 4.96
C GLU A 24 -0.32 11.26 4.15
N GLN A 25 -0.20 11.69 2.89
CA GLN A 25 0.98 11.39 2.08
C GLN A 25 2.26 11.93 2.72
N ALA A 26 2.22 13.12 3.33
CA ALA A 26 3.37 13.68 4.06
C ALA A 26 3.72 12.82 5.28
N ILE A 27 2.73 12.38 6.06
CA ILE A 27 2.93 11.47 7.20
C ILE A 27 3.52 10.14 6.74
N ILE A 28 2.92 9.51 5.73
CA ILE A 28 3.38 8.23 5.18
C ILE A 28 4.82 8.37 4.70
N HIS A 29 5.14 9.44 3.96
CA HIS A 29 6.49 9.69 3.45
C HIS A 29 7.50 9.87 4.59
N ASP A 30 7.20 10.69 5.60
CA ASP A 30 8.05 10.87 6.77
C ASP A 30 8.35 9.53 7.46
N LYS A 31 7.31 8.73 7.74
CA LYS A 31 7.46 7.40 8.33
C LYS A 31 8.29 6.47 7.47
N TYR A 32 8.07 6.50 6.15
CA TYR A 32 8.80 5.66 5.21
C TYR A 32 10.30 5.97 5.22
N ILE A 33 10.66 7.25 5.07
CA ILE A 33 12.05 7.69 4.95
C ILE A 33 12.79 7.62 6.29
N ASN A 34 12.14 8.07 7.37
CA ASN A 34 12.81 8.25 8.64
C ASN A 34 12.78 7.01 9.53
N GLU A 35 11.87 6.06 9.29
CA GLU A 35 11.74 4.84 10.09
C GLU A 35 11.90 3.57 9.24
N LEU A 36 11.02 3.36 8.25
CA LEU A 36 10.93 2.06 7.56
C LEU A 36 12.21 1.73 6.76
N LEU A 37 12.74 2.68 5.99
CA LEU A 37 14.02 2.50 5.27
C LEU A 37 15.22 2.32 6.19
N LYS A 38 15.08 2.65 7.48
CA LYS A 38 16.12 2.44 8.51
C LYS A 38 15.85 1.17 9.33
N ASN A 39 14.97 0.29 8.84
CA ASN A 39 14.59 -0.96 9.50
C ASN A 39 13.96 -0.74 10.89
N GLN A 40 13.28 0.39 11.09
CA GLN A 40 12.58 0.71 12.35
C GLN A 40 11.07 0.53 12.15
N PHE A 41 10.51 -0.55 12.70
CA PHE A 41 9.08 -0.87 12.60
C PHE A 41 8.39 -0.58 13.93
N ARG A 42 7.76 0.60 14.02
CA ARG A 42 7.17 1.09 15.27
C ARG A 42 5.67 0.82 15.36
N PRO A 43 5.15 0.41 16.53
CA PRO A 43 3.71 0.25 16.75
C PRO A 43 2.89 1.50 16.45
N GLU A 44 3.43 2.68 16.73
CA GLU A 44 2.78 3.97 16.49
C GLU A 44 2.63 4.23 14.98
N THR A 45 3.66 3.89 14.21
CA THR A 45 3.65 4.01 12.75
C THR A 45 2.66 3.02 12.13
N ARG A 46 2.63 1.77 12.62
CA ARG A 46 1.58 0.80 12.24
C ARG A 46 0.18 1.36 12.51
N THR A 47 -0.04 1.91 13.71
CA THR A 47 -1.33 2.49 14.11
C THR A 47 -1.72 3.66 13.21
N ALA A 48 -0.79 4.56 12.92
CA ALA A 48 -1.03 5.71 12.04
C ALA A 48 -1.41 5.29 10.62
N LEU A 49 -0.70 4.32 10.03
CA LEU A 49 -1.02 3.83 8.68
C LEU A 49 -2.38 3.11 8.65
N LEU A 50 -2.71 2.31 9.66
CA LEU A 50 -4.02 1.66 9.76
C LEU A 50 -5.17 2.67 9.92
N ALA A 51 -4.95 3.76 10.67
CA ALA A 51 -5.96 4.82 10.79
C ALA A 51 -6.23 5.52 9.45
N ILE A 52 -5.19 5.72 8.62
CA ILE A 52 -5.35 6.26 7.26
C ILE A 52 -6.15 5.29 6.39
N ILE A 53 -5.81 4.00 6.42
CA ILE A 53 -6.53 2.97 5.66
C ILE A 53 -8.01 2.95 6.06
N GLU A 54 -8.31 3.00 7.36
CA GLU A 54 -9.68 2.96 7.85
C GLU A 54 -10.48 4.21 7.48
N ARG A 55 -9.85 5.39 7.55
CA ARG A 55 -10.45 6.62 7.05
C ARG A 55 -10.76 6.51 5.56
N MET A 56 -9.82 6.00 4.76
CA MET A 56 -9.99 5.80 3.32
C MET A 56 -11.12 4.81 3.01
N ARG A 57 -11.22 3.74 3.79
CA ARG A 57 -12.30 2.75 3.68
C ARG A 57 -13.66 3.39 3.93
N HIS A 58 -13.76 4.28 4.92
CA HIS A 58 -15.02 4.93 5.24
C HIS A 58 -15.41 6.06 4.27
N GLY A 59 -14.44 6.89 3.87
CA GLY A 59 -14.68 8.06 3.00
C GLY A 59 -14.79 7.67 1.54
N GLU A 60 -13.74 7.04 1.02
CA GLU A 60 -13.54 6.74 -0.40
C GLU A 60 -14.00 5.33 -0.78
N LYS A 61 -14.44 4.51 0.19
CA LYS A 61 -14.98 3.16 -0.02
C LYS A 61 -13.99 2.21 -0.71
N ILE A 62 -12.70 2.35 -0.41
CA ILE A 62 -11.69 1.44 -0.93
C ILE A 62 -11.94 -0.01 -0.50
N GLU A 63 -11.71 -0.94 -1.41
CA GLU A 63 -11.85 -2.39 -1.20
C GLU A 63 -10.48 -3.07 -1.06
N ALA A 64 -9.41 -2.41 -1.47
CA ALA A 64 -8.06 -2.93 -1.41
C ALA A 64 -7.01 -1.82 -1.19
N ILE A 65 -5.87 -2.22 -0.63
CA ILE A 65 -4.68 -1.38 -0.44
C ILE A 65 -3.50 -2.01 -1.18
N LEU A 66 -2.85 -1.22 -2.04
CA LEU A 66 -1.57 -1.59 -2.64
C LEU A 66 -0.45 -1.40 -1.61
N LEU A 67 0.19 -2.49 -1.20
CA LEU A 67 1.43 -2.44 -0.43
C LEU A 67 2.61 -2.28 -1.40
N ALA A 68 2.68 -1.10 -2.04
CA ALA A 68 3.56 -0.80 -3.18
C ALA A 68 5.04 -0.58 -2.83
N GLY A 69 5.43 -0.95 -1.61
CA GLY A 69 6.81 -0.86 -1.14
C GLY A 69 7.10 -1.99 -0.16
N THR A 70 8.27 -2.59 -0.27
CA THR A 70 8.63 -3.87 0.37
C THR A 70 8.62 -3.82 1.90
N GLU A 71 8.72 -2.64 2.49
CA GLU A 71 8.68 -2.42 3.93
C GLU A 71 7.24 -2.47 4.50
N LEU A 72 6.23 -2.13 3.70
CA LEU A 72 4.83 -2.08 4.16
C LEU A 72 4.27 -3.45 4.56
N PRO A 73 4.49 -4.54 3.80
CA PRO A 73 4.11 -5.89 4.24
C PRO A 73 4.78 -6.33 5.54
N LEU A 74 5.98 -5.83 5.84
CA LEU A 74 6.68 -6.13 7.09
C LEU A 74 6.02 -5.42 8.27
N LEU A 75 5.69 -4.13 8.12
CA LEU A 75 5.02 -3.33 9.15
C LEU A 75 3.58 -3.80 9.42
N LEU A 76 2.82 -4.09 8.37
CA LEU A 76 1.38 -4.32 8.41
C LEU A 76 1.00 -5.81 8.41
N ARG A 77 1.95 -6.71 8.66
CA ARG A 77 1.69 -8.15 8.73
C ARG A 77 0.61 -8.46 9.75
N GLY A 78 -0.40 -9.24 9.34
CA GLY A 78 -1.52 -9.62 10.20
C GLY A 78 -2.35 -8.43 10.69
N ALA A 79 -2.29 -7.29 9.99
CA ALA A 79 -2.98 -6.05 10.32
C ALA A 79 -4.11 -5.70 9.34
N GLU A 80 -4.43 -6.60 8.43
CA GLU A 80 -5.42 -6.39 7.38
C GLU A 80 -6.80 -6.10 7.98
N PRO A 81 -7.38 -4.91 7.72
CA PRO A 81 -8.71 -4.57 8.21
C PRO A 81 -9.78 -5.44 7.55
N GLU A 82 -10.87 -5.70 8.27
CA GLU A 82 -12.01 -6.41 7.71
C GLU A 82 -12.61 -5.64 6.52
N GLY A 83 -12.79 -6.34 5.39
CA GLY A 83 -13.35 -5.77 4.17
C GLY A 83 -12.37 -4.95 3.33
N VAL A 84 -11.07 -4.97 3.65
CA VAL A 84 -10.01 -4.36 2.81
C VAL A 84 -8.94 -5.39 2.52
N THR A 85 -8.70 -5.68 1.24
CA THR A 85 -7.66 -6.63 0.84
C THR A 85 -6.29 -5.96 0.71
N PHE A 86 -5.26 -6.53 1.33
CA PHE A 86 -3.88 -6.11 1.14
C PHE A 86 -3.25 -6.80 -0.08
N LEU A 87 -2.82 -5.99 -1.03
CA LEU A 87 -2.16 -6.44 -2.25
C LEU A 87 -0.66 -6.18 -2.14
N ASP A 88 0.10 -7.20 -1.73
CA ASP A 88 1.57 -7.18 -1.77
C ASP A 88 2.05 -7.22 -3.21
N THR A 89 2.42 -6.05 -3.74
CA THR A 89 2.81 -5.91 -5.14
C THR A 89 4.06 -6.72 -5.46
N THR A 90 4.96 -6.91 -4.48
CA THR A 90 6.19 -7.66 -4.69
C THR A 90 5.88 -9.15 -4.83
N LEU A 91 5.07 -9.70 -3.91
CA LEU A 91 4.66 -11.10 -3.98
C LEU A 91 3.86 -11.39 -5.26
N ILE A 92 2.89 -10.54 -5.61
CA ILE A 92 2.10 -10.68 -6.83
C ILE A 92 3.02 -10.67 -8.07
N HIS A 93 3.99 -9.76 -8.11
CA HIS A 93 4.90 -9.64 -9.25
C HIS A 93 5.85 -10.83 -9.36
N VAL A 94 6.41 -11.29 -8.24
CA VAL A 94 7.29 -12.47 -8.21
C VAL A 94 6.52 -13.73 -8.61
N GLN A 95 5.29 -13.91 -8.13
CA GLN A 95 4.45 -15.04 -8.51
C GLN A 95 4.19 -15.04 -10.02
N ALA A 96 3.82 -13.89 -10.59
CA ALA A 96 3.61 -13.77 -12.03
C ALA A 96 4.88 -14.06 -12.84
N ALA A 97 6.05 -13.66 -12.35
CA ALA A 97 7.33 -13.94 -13.00
C ALA A 97 7.66 -15.44 -12.96
N VAL A 98 7.48 -16.10 -11.82
CA VAL A 98 7.67 -17.56 -11.69
C VAL A 98 6.71 -18.30 -12.60
N ASP A 99 5.42 -17.94 -12.60
CA ASP A 99 4.39 -18.54 -13.45
C ASP A 99 4.74 -18.41 -14.94
N ALA A 100 5.36 -17.31 -15.36
CA ALA A 100 5.79 -17.11 -16.74
C ALA A 100 7.01 -17.98 -17.12
N ILE A 101 7.87 -18.32 -16.15
CA ILE A 101 9.06 -19.17 -16.37
C ILE A 101 8.69 -20.66 -16.41
N VAL A 102 7.70 -21.08 -15.61
CA VAL A 102 7.31 -22.50 -15.49
C VAL A 102 6.23 -22.94 -16.49
N ARG A 103 5.74 -22.02 -17.33
CA ARG A 103 4.89 -22.31 -18.49
C ARG A 103 5.72 -22.88 -19.65
#